data_AF-A0A1M7YFA7-F1
#
_entry.id   AF-A0A1M7YFA7-F1
#
_cell.length_a   1.000
_cell.length_b   1.000
_cell.length_c   1.000
_cell.angle_alpha   90.00
_cell.angle_beta   90.00
_cell.angle_gamma   90.00
#
_symmetry.space_group_name_H-M   'P 1'
#
loop_
_entity.id
_entity.type
_entity.pdbx_description
1 polymer ?
#
loop_
_entity_poly.entity_id
_entity_poly.type
_entity_poly.pdbx_seq_one_letter_code
_entity_poly.pdbx_strand_id
1 'polypeptide(L)'
;MPPAQMDDMEIATNKSMAQRLCNFVVALGVAVLFVYVFLPYLTRSFGVLNRMSQYLDDNGIDPSRYYYTDVEQVQEAEQYLDSVLELD
;
A
#
# COMPACT_ATOMS: atom_id res chain seq x y z
N MET A 1 21.31 16.81 40.43
CA MET A 1 21.34 17.23 39.01
C MET A 1 20.73 18.62 38.95
N PRO A 2 21.40 19.63 38.36
CA PRO A 2 20.88 21.01 38.34
C PRO A 2 19.65 21.09 37.40
N PRO A 3 18.63 21.89 37.75
CA PRO A 3 17.34 21.95 37.05
C PRO A 3 17.47 22.29 35.55
N ALA A 4 18.45 23.12 35.19
CA ALA A 4 18.73 23.47 33.80
C ALA A 4 19.10 22.26 32.91
N GLN A 5 19.76 21.23 33.46
CA GLN A 5 20.14 20.05 32.66
C GLN A 5 18.95 19.13 32.34
N MET A 6 17.86 19.21 33.11
CA MET A 6 16.69 18.36 32.92
C MET A 6 15.80 18.90 31.78
N ASP A 7 15.62 20.22 31.73
CA ASP A 7 14.86 20.90 30.65
C ASP A 7 15.55 20.77 29.29
N ASP A 8 16.88 20.95 29.23
CA ASP A 8 17.65 20.84 27.99
C ASP A 8 17.59 19.43 27.37
N MET A 9 17.54 18.40 28.21
CA MET A 9 17.46 17.00 27.77
C MET A 9 16.07 16.64 27.22
N GLU A 10 15.01 17.21 27.82
CA GLU A 10 13.64 17.02 27.37
C GLU A 10 13.39 17.70 26.02
N ILE A 11 13.88 18.94 25.84
CA ILE A 11 13.77 19.69 24.58
C ILE A 11 14.52 18.98 23.45
N ALA A 12 15.73 18.49 23.71
CA ALA A 12 16.52 17.75 22.72
C ALA A 12 15.82 16.45 22.27
N THR A 13 15.20 15.74 23.21
CA THR A 13 14.47 14.49 22.93
C THR A 13 13.22 14.73 22.09
N ASN A 14 12.41 15.73 22.46
CA ASN A 14 11.21 16.10 21.73
C ASN A 14 11.52 16.57 20.31
N LYS A 15 12.60 17.35 20.14
CA LYS A 15 13.09 17.76 18.82
C LYS A 15 13.50 16.56 17.97
N SER A 16 14.20 15.59 18.54
CA SER A 16 14.62 14.35 17.85
C SER A 16 13.43 13.50 17.42
N MET A 17 12.43 13.32 18.28
CA MET A 17 11.21 12.57 17.94
C MET A 17 10.39 13.26 16.85
N ALA A 18 10.17 14.58 16.96
CA ALA A 18 9.44 15.35 15.96
C ALA A 18 10.14 15.33 14.59
N GLN A 19 11.47 15.41 14.57
CA GLN A 19 12.27 15.30 13.35
C GLN A 19 12.09 13.92 12.68
N ARG A 20 12.12 12.83 13.46
CA ARG A 20 11.93 11.47 12.96
C ARG A 20 10.54 11.26 12.39
N LEU A 21 9.51 11.80 13.04
CA LEU A 21 8.14 11.73 12.56
C LEU A 21 7.96 12.54 11.27
N CYS A 22 8.54 13.74 11.19
CA CYS A 22 8.51 14.55 9.98
C CYS A 22 9.18 13.81 8.81
N ASN A 23 10.36 13.24 9.04
CA ASN A 23 11.05 12.43 8.03
C ASN A 23 10.23 11.21 7.59
N PHE A 24 9.52 10.56 8.53
CA PHE A 24 8.63 9.45 8.21
C PHE A 24 7.46 9.89 7.33
N VAL A 25 6.78 10.98 7.68
CA VAL A 25 5.65 11.53 6.90
C VAL A 25 6.12 11.98 5.52
N VAL A 26 7.30 12.60 5.42
CA VAL A 26 7.90 12.97 4.12
C VAL A 26 8.21 11.73 3.29
N ALA A 27 8.85 10.71 3.87
CA ALA A 27 9.16 9.47 3.16
C ALA A 27 7.88 8.77 2.69
N LEU A 28 6.85 8.71 3.54
CA LEU A 28 5.55 8.16 3.20
C LEU A 28 4.89 8.96 2.06
N GLY A 29 4.92 10.29 2.14
CA GLY A 29 4.39 11.17 1.10
C GLY A 29 5.12 10.98 -0.24
N VAL A 30 6.44 10.83 -0.22
CA VAL A 30 7.23 10.52 -1.42
C VAL A 30 6.86 9.16 -1.98
N ALA A 31 6.70 8.13 -1.15
CA ALA A 31 6.28 6.80 -1.59
C ALA A 31 4.89 6.83 -2.24
N VAL A 32 3.93 7.54 -1.64
CA VAL A 32 2.59 7.73 -2.19
C VAL A 32 2.66 8.45 -3.53
N LEU A 33 3.39 9.57 -3.63
CA LEU A 33 3.55 10.28 -4.91
C LEU A 33 4.23 9.40 -5.97
N PHE A 34 5.20 8.58 -5.58
CA PHE A 34 5.86 7.66 -6.49
C PHE A 34 4.89 6.62 -7.07
N VAL A 35 4.09 5.98 -6.21
CA VAL A 35 3.13 4.95 -6.63
C VAL A 35 1.98 5.52 -7.45
N TYR A 36 1.40 6.65 -7.02
CA TYR A 36 0.17 7.18 -7.62
C TYR A 36 0.41 8.21 -8.73
N VAL A 37 1.61 8.75 -8.87
CA VAL A 37 1.93 9.77 -9.89
C VAL A 37 3.04 9.29 -10.82
N PHE A 38 4.17 8.86 -10.26
CA PHE A 38 5.34 8.51 -11.07
C PHE A 38 5.16 7.20 -11.85
N LEU A 39 4.66 6.16 -11.19
CA LEU A 39 4.34 4.88 -11.85
C LEU A 39 3.35 5.04 -13.03
N PRO A 40 2.18 5.67 -12.88
CA PRO A 40 1.25 5.82 -13.99
C PRO A 40 1.80 6.71 -15.11
N TYR A 41 2.63 7.71 -14.77
CA TYR A 41 3.34 8.50 -15.76
C TYR A 41 4.29 7.64 -16.62
N LEU A 42 5.08 6.77 -16.00
CA LEU A 42 5.94 5.82 -16.71
C LEU A 42 5.13 4.84 -17.55
N THR A 43 4.05 4.27 -16.98
CA THR A 43 3.16 3.35 -17.70
C THR A 43 2.57 3.97 -18.97
N ARG A 44 2.22 5.26 -18.94
CA ARG A 44 1.75 6.00 -20.13
C ARG A 44 2.86 6.34 -21.12
N SER A 45 4.10 6.51 -20.65
CA SER A 45 5.26 6.83 -21.50
C SER A 45 5.76 5.62 -22.31
N PHE A 46 5.53 4.39 -21.84
CA PHE A 46 5.88 3.18 -22.57
C PHE A 46 4.68 2.65 -23.36
N GLY A 47 4.75 2.73 -24.70
CA GLY A 47 3.62 2.41 -25.58
C GLY A 47 3.04 0.99 -25.41
N VAL A 48 3.84 0.01 -25.00
CA VAL A 48 3.37 -1.37 -24.72
C VAL A 48 2.54 -1.42 -23.43
N LEU A 49 3.02 -0.76 -22.38
CA LEU A 49 2.34 -0.72 -21.08
C LEU A 49 1.08 0.15 -21.13
N ASN A 50 1.12 1.25 -21.90
CA ASN A 50 -0.06 2.07 -22.16
C ASN A 50 -1.14 1.30 -22.92
N ARG A 51 -0.76 0.51 -23.94
CA ARG A 51 -1.73 -0.31 -24.70
C ARG A 51 -2.35 -1.41 -23.83
N MET A 52 -1.57 -2.01 -22.93
CA MET A 52 -2.08 -3.01 -21.99
C MET A 52 -2.98 -2.39 -20.92
N SER A 53 -2.63 -1.21 -20.41
CA SER A 53 -3.47 -0.45 -19.48
C SER A 53 -4.80 -0.03 -20.12
N GLN A 54 -4.79 0.42 -21.39
CA GLN A 54 -6.01 0.75 -22.12
C GLN A 54 -6.89 -0.49 -22.34
N TYR A 55 -6.28 -1.63 -22.71
CA TYR A 55 -7.02 -2.88 -22.86
C TYR A 55 -7.71 -3.32 -21.56
N LEU A 56 -7.05 -3.16 -20.40
CA LEU A 56 -7.63 -3.49 -19.11
C LEU A 56 -8.82 -2.57 -18.77
N ASP A 57 -8.67 -1.26 -19.00
CA ASP A 57 -9.71 -0.25 -18.76
C ASP A 57 -10.93 -0.45 -19.69
N ASP A 58 -10.68 -0.68 -20.99
CA ASP A 58 -11.72 -0.90 -22.01
C ASP A 58 -12.55 -2.17 -21.76
N ASN A 59 -11.96 -3.17 -21.10
CA ASN A 59 -12.64 -4.41 -20.72
C ASN A 59 -13.20 -4.39 -19.29
N GLY A 60 -13.09 -3.26 -18.57
CA GLY A 60 -13.52 -3.14 -17.18
C GLY A 60 -12.77 -4.06 -16.20
N ILE A 61 -11.58 -4.51 -16.58
CA ILE A 61 -10.73 -5.37 -15.76
C ILE A 61 -9.95 -4.46 -14.82
N ASP A 62 -10.36 -4.45 -13.56
CA ASP A 62 -9.59 -3.83 -12.49
C ASP A 62 -8.52 -4.82 -11.99
N PRO A 63 -7.23 -4.62 -12.32
CA PRO A 63 -6.17 -5.51 -11.87
C PRO A 63 -5.96 -5.49 -10.35
N SER A 64 -6.42 -4.45 -9.64
CA SER A 64 -6.42 -4.44 -8.18
C SER A 64 -7.48 -5.39 -7.60
N ARG A 65 -8.52 -5.71 -8.39
CA ARG A 65 -9.58 -6.67 -8.06
C ARG A 65 -9.16 -8.13 -8.26
N TYR A 66 -8.14 -8.40 -9.08
CA TYR A 66 -7.65 -9.76 -9.31
C TYR A 66 -7.24 -10.48 -8.00
N TYR A 67 -6.67 -9.72 -7.06
CA TYR A 67 -6.33 -10.25 -5.73
C TYR A 67 -7.54 -10.57 -4.85
N TYR A 68 -8.68 -9.92 -5.07
CA TYR A 68 -9.90 -10.17 -4.30
C TYR A 68 -10.71 -11.33 -4.89
N THR A 69 -10.71 -11.49 -6.21
CA THR A 69 -11.41 -12.62 -6.86
C THR A 69 -10.78 -13.97 -6.58
N ASP A 70 -9.48 -14.03 -6.29
CA ASP A 70 -8.80 -15.29 -5.97
C ASP A 70 -9.12 -15.75 -4.54
N VAL A 71 -9.22 -14.82 -3.59
CA VAL A 71 -9.56 -15.12 -2.19
C VAL A 71 -11.03 -15.54 -2.05
N GLU A 72 -11.96 -14.88 -2.75
CA GLU A 72 -13.38 -15.26 -2.73
C GLU A 72 -13.61 -16.64 -3.36
N GLN A 73 -12.92 -16.98 -4.45
CA GLN A 73 -13.03 -18.30 -5.10
C GLN A 73 -12.47 -19.43 -4.24
N VAL A 74 -11.40 -19.20 -3.49
CA VAL A 74 -10.85 -20.20 -2.56
C VAL A 74 -11.83 -20.46 -1.42
N GLN A 75 -12.48 -19.42 -0.89
CA GLN A 75 -13.46 -19.57 0.19
C GLN A 75 -14.71 -20.35 -0.24
N GLU A 76 -15.22 -20.12 -1.46
CA GLU A 76 -16.34 -20.89 -2.00
C GLU A 76 -15.98 -22.37 -2.24
N ALA A 77 -14.76 -22.64 -2.72
CA ALA A 77 -14.27 -24.00 -2.93
C ALA A 77 -14.08 -24.76 -1.61
N GLU A 78 -13.57 -24.10 -0.56
CA GLU A 78 -13.42 -24.68 0.78
C GLU A 78 -14.80 -25.02 1.39
N GLN A 79 -15.78 -24.11 1.31
CA GLN A 79 -17.13 -24.38 1.80
C GLN A 79 -17.81 -25.53 1.05
N TYR A 80 -17.62 -25.61 -0.26
CA TYR A 80 -18.14 -26.73 -1.04
C TYR A 80 -17.51 -28.05 -0.61
N LEU A 81 -16.18 -28.08 -0.41
CA LEU A 81 -15.47 -29.29 -0.01
C LEU A 81 -15.91 -29.77 1.39
N ASP A 82 -16.04 -28.86 2.36
CA ASP A 82 -16.56 -29.17 3.69
C ASP A 82 -17.99 -29.72 3.61
N SER A 83 -18.86 -29.11 2.80
CA SER A 83 -20.26 -29.56 2.66
C SER A 83 -20.39 -30.97 2.07
N VAL A 84 -19.43 -31.39 1.24
CA VAL A 84 -19.41 -32.73 0.63
C VAL A 84 -18.76 -33.75 1.59
N LEU A 85 -17.76 -33.33 2.37
CA LEU A 85 -17.06 -34.19 3.32
C LEU A 85 -17.83 -34.41 4.64
N GLU A 86 -18.66 -33.46 5.06
CA GLU A 86 -19.59 -33.64 6.20
C GLU A 86 -20.82 -34.50 5.85
N LEU A 87 -21.02 -34.81 4.55
CA LEU A 87 -22.17 -35.59 4.06
C LEU A 87 -21.91 -37.12 3.99
N ASP A 88 -20.73 -37.58 4.42
CA ASP A 88 -20.32 -38.99 4.59
C ASP A 88 -20.21 -39.37 6.08
#